data_AF-A0A0F2NM97-F1
#
_entry.id   AF-A0A0F2NM97-F1
#
_cell.length_a   1.000
_cell.length_b   1.000
_cell.length_c   1.000
_cell.angle_alpha   90.00
_cell.angle_beta   90.00
_cell.angle_gamma   90.00
#
_symmetry.space_group_name_H-M   'P 1'
#
loop_
_entity.id
_entity.type
_entity.pdbx_description
1 polymer ?
#
loop_
_entity_poly.entity_id
_entity_poly.type
_entity_poly.pdbx_seq_one_letter_code
_entity_poly.pdbx_strand_id
1 'polypeptide(L)'
;MGEDKAAAGLPADFRPLHGLRHVYATMLASSGKVDMFTLQKLLTHKSPQMTQRYIHCRDEALRRASDTVDDILSDAMKAEGGEFEQ
;
A
#
# COMPACT_ATOMS: atom_id res chain seq x y z
N MET A 1 7.49 -23.88 -20.93
CA MET A 1 7.42 -22.86 -19.84
C MET A 1 7.11 -21.46 -20.39
N GLY A 2 6.27 -21.33 -21.43
CA GLY A 2 5.99 -20.04 -22.09
C GLY A 2 4.56 -19.85 -22.58
N GLU A 3 3.70 -20.87 -22.47
CA GLU A 3 2.35 -20.86 -23.03
C GLU A 3 1.38 -20.00 -22.20
N ASP A 4 1.62 -19.88 -20.89
CA ASP A 4 0.71 -19.18 -19.96
C ASP A 4 0.77 -17.65 -20.07
N LYS A 5 1.89 -17.08 -20.54
CA LYS A 5 2.09 -15.62 -20.60
C LYS A 5 1.31 -14.97 -21.74
N ALA A 6 1.23 -15.66 -22.87
CA ALA A 6 0.48 -15.21 -24.05
C ALA A 6 -1.02 -15.22 -23.78
N ALA A 7 -1.52 -16.24 -23.05
CA ALA A 7 -2.92 -16.32 -22.63
C ALA A 7 -3.31 -15.22 -21.64
N ALA A 8 -2.39 -14.76 -20.79
CA ALA A 8 -2.61 -13.68 -19.82
C ALA A 8 -2.37 -12.26 -20.38
N GLY A 9 -2.02 -12.11 -21.67
CA GLY A 9 -1.74 -10.81 -22.29
C GLY A 9 -0.53 -10.07 -21.70
N LEU A 10 0.42 -10.78 -21.10
CA LEU A 10 1.54 -10.17 -20.38
C LEU A 10 2.70 -9.82 -21.34
N PRO A 11 3.40 -8.69 -21.13
CA PRO A 11 4.54 -8.29 -21.96
C PRO A 11 5.63 -9.37 -22.04
N ALA A 12 6.35 -9.44 -23.16
CA ALA A 12 7.43 -10.41 -23.35
C ALA A 12 8.51 -10.32 -22.25
N ASP A 13 8.76 -9.10 -21.75
CA ASP A 13 9.72 -8.81 -20.67
C ASP A 13 9.14 -9.01 -19.26
N PHE A 14 7.90 -9.51 -19.13
CA PHE A 14 7.30 -9.76 -17.83
C PHE A 14 8.06 -10.86 -17.08
N ARG A 15 8.56 -10.49 -15.91
CA ARG A 15 9.28 -11.36 -14.97
C ARG A 15 8.36 -11.65 -13.77
N PRO A 16 7.61 -12.77 -13.78
CA PRO A 16 6.59 -13.05 -12.76
C PRO A 16 7.15 -12.99 -11.32
N LEU A 17 8.35 -13.53 -11.10
CA LEU A 17 9.00 -13.54 -9.79
C LEU A 17 9.39 -12.13 -9.30
N HIS A 18 9.75 -11.23 -10.22
CA HIS A 18 10.09 -9.86 -9.87
C HIS A 18 8.82 -9.04 -9.60
N GLY A 19 7.78 -9.21 -10.43
CA GLY A 19 6.48 -8.60 -10.22
C GLY A 19 5.87 -8.99 -8.88
N LEU A 20 5.89 -10.28 -8.54
CA LEU A 20 5.40 -10.77 -7.25
C LEU A 20 6.16 -10.15 -6.07
N ARG A 21 7.48 -10.00 -6.18
CA ARG A 21 8.28 -9.30 -5.15
C ARG A 21 7.84 -7.85 -4.98
N HIS A 22 7.58 -7.13 -6.07
CA HIS A 22 7.08 -5.74 -5.99
C HIS A 22 5.70 -5.69 -5.33
N VAL A 23 4.78 -6.57 -5.72
CA VAL A 23 3.44 -6.64 -5.11
C VAL A 23 3.54 -6.91 -3.61
N TYR A 24 4.35 -7.90 -3.21
CA TYR A 24 4.59 -8.22 -1.80
C TYR A 24 5.12 -7.01 -1.01
N ALA A 25 6.11 -6.31 -1.58
CA ALA A 25 6.71 -5.15 -0.95
C ALA A 25 5.73 -3.96 -0.84
N THR A 26 4.95 -3.67 -1.89
CA THR A 26 3.91 -2.65 -1.89
C THR A 26 2.83 -2.96 -0.86
N MET A 27 2.36 -4.21 -0.78
CA MET A 27 1.36 -4.62 0.22
C MET A 27 1.86 -4.43 1.65
N LEU A 28 3.11 -4.81 1.93
CA LEU A 28 3.69 -4.61 3.26
C LEU A 28 3.90 -3.14 3.60
N ALA A 29 4.41 -2.35 2.65
CA ALA A 29 4.61 -0.91 2.85
C ALA A 29 3.28 -0.19 3.11
N SER A 30 2.23 -0.51 2.34
CA SER A 30 0.90 0.07 2.53
C SER A 30 0.15 -0.47 3.75
N SER A 31 0.55 -1.61 4.31
CA SER A 31 -0.02 -2.11 5.57
C SER A 31 0.41 -1.25 6.77
N GLY A 32 1.56 -0.57 6.68
CA GLY A 32 2.10 0.27 7.76
C GLY A 32 2.59 -0.49 9.00
N LYS A 33 2.33 -1.81 9.08
CA LYS A 33 2.73 -2.70 10.19
C LYS A 33 4.22 -3.05 10.21
N VAL A 34 4.91 -2.84 9.11
CA VAL A 34 6.32 -3.21 8.94
C VAL A 34 7.13 -1.96 8.60
N ASP A 35 8.19 -1.74 9.38
CA ASP A 35 9.13 -0.65 9.13
C ASP A 35 9.97 -0.87 7.86
N MET A 36 10.48 0.21 7.25
CA MET A 36 11.30 0.19 6.04
C MET A 36 12.60 -0.59 6.21
N PHE A 37 13.23 -0.55 7.39
CA PHE A 37 14.44 -1.33 7.65
C PHE A 37 14.13 -2.84 7.74
N THR A 38 12.99 -3.18 8.34
CA THR A 38 12.49 -4.56 8.38
C THR A 38 12.11 -5.03 6.98
N LEU A 39 11.44 -4.19 6.18
CA LEU A 39 11.10 -4.47 4.79
C LEU A 39 12.36 -4.69 3.95
N GLN A 40 13.43 -3.90 4.16
CA GLN A 40 14.71 -4.11 3.50
C GLN A 40 15.29 -5.50 3.78
N LYS A 41 15.23 -5.96 5.05
CA LYS A 41 15.69 -7.30 5.44
C LYS A 41 14.82 -8.40 4.83
N LEU A 42 13.50 -8.25 4.83
CA LEU A 42 12.55 -9.20 4.23
C LEU A 42 12.76 -9.35 2.72
N LEU A 43 13.11 -8.26 2.04
CA LEU A 43 13.42 -8.26 0.60
C LEU A 43 14.87 -8.63 0.30
N THR A 44 15.71 -8.87 1.33
CA THR A 44 17.15 -9.16 1.21
C THR A 44 17.91 -8.10 0.42
N HIS A 45 17.48 -6.85 0.52
CA HIS A 45 18.08 -5.73 -0.21
C HIS A 45 19.38 -5.28 0.47
N LYS A 46 20.48 -5.28 -0.30
CA LYS A 46 21.80 -4.85 0.16
C LYS A 46 21.88 -3.36 0.53
N SER A 47 21.01 -2.54 -0.07
CA SER A 47 21.04 -1.09 0.07
C SER A 47 19.64 -0.54 0.36
N PRO A 48 19.49 0.43 1.27
CA PRO A 48 18.21 1.08 1.56
C PRO A 48 17.55 1.68 0.32
N GLN A 49 18.34 2.17 -0.64
CA GLN A 49 17.90 2.78 -1.90
C GLN A 49 17.01 1.84 -2.74
N MET A 50 17.25 0.53 -2.66
CA MET A 50 16.42 -0.47 -3.35
C MET A 50 15.01 -0.56 -2.76
N THR A 51 14.87 -0.24 -1.47
CA THR A 51 13.60 -0.28 -0.73
C THR A 51 12.92 1.10 -0.69
N GLN A 52 13.66 2.19 -0.91
CA GLN A 52 13.11 3.57 -0.90
C GLN A 52 11.95 3.76 -1.88
N ARG A 53 11.92 2.98 -2.97
CA ARG A 53 10.80 2.88 -3.91
C ARG A 53 9.42 2.73 -3.26
N TYR A 54 9.34 2.13 -2.07
CA TYR A 54 8.06 1.85 -1.41
C TYR A 54 7.68 2.85 -0.31
N ILE A 55 8.50 3.88 -0.07
CA ILE A 55 8.23 4.89 0.98
C ILE A 55 6.89 5.59 0.72
N HIS A 56 6.67 6.03 -0.51
CA HIS A 56 5.44 6.72 -0.89
C HIS A 56 4.19 5.88 -0.64
N CYS A 57 4.27 4.56 -0.83
CA CYS A 57 3.15 3.65 -0.55
C CYS A 57 2.76 3.63 0.94
N ARG A 58 3.71 3.91 1.85
CA ARG A 58 3.46 4.04 3.29
C ARG A 58 2.83 5.39 3.61
N ASP A 59 3.34 6.48 3.02
CA ASP A 59 2.81 7.82 3.22
C ASP A 59 1.36 7.93 2.75
N GLU A 60 1.05 7.37 1.58
CA GLU A 60 -0.31 7.30 1.05
C GLU A 60 -1.24 6.44 1.90
N ALA A 61 -0.73 5.35 2.49
CA ALA A 61 -1.52 4.52 3.39
C ALA A 61 -1.82 5.23 4.72
N LEU A 62 -0.84 5.94 5.27
CA LEU A 62 -1.03 6.76 6.47
C LEU A 62 -2.06 7.87 6.22
N ARG A 63 -1.95 8.58 5.10
CA ARG A 63 -2.90 9.63 4.73
C ARG A 63 -4.32 9.07 4.58
N ARG A 64 -4.51 7.96 3.86
CA ARG A 64 -5.84 7.31 3.74
C ARG A 64 -6.41 6.89 5.09
N ALA A 65 -5.57 6.42 6.00
CA ALA A 65 -6.00 6.06 7.34
C ALA A 65 -6.47 7.30 8.13
N SER A 66 -5.77 8.43 8.00
CA SER A 66 -6.19 9.72 8.59
C SER A 66 -7.49 10.23 7.98
N ASP A 67 -7.62 10.22 6.64
CA ASP A 67 -8.83 10.66 5.94
C ASP A 67 -10.06 9.84 6.41
N THR A 68 -9.90 8.53 6.64
CA THR A 68 -10.98 7.66 7.15
C THR A 68 -11.44 8.06 8.55
N VAL A 69 -10.53 8.51 9.42
CA VAL A 69 -10.88 8.98 10.77
C VAL A 69 -11.63 10.32 10.69
N ASP A 70 -11.21 11.22 9.80
CA ASP A 70 -11.89 12.48 9.54
C ASP A 70 -13.33 12.27 9.06
N ASP A 71 -13.56 11.30 8.18
CA ASP A 71 -14.90 10.93 7.70
C ASP A 71 -15.78 10.40 8.85
N ILE A 72 -15.26 9.48 9.67
CA ILE A 72 -15.98 8.93 10.83
C ILE A 72 -16.34 10.03 11.83
N LEU A 73 -15.40 10.94 12.11
CA LEU A 73 -15.63 12.06 13.03
C LEU A 73 -16.67 13.03 12.46
N SER A 74 -16.60 13.33 11.17
CA SER A 74 -17.57 14.20 10.49
C SER A 74 -18.98 13.63 10.51
N ASP A 75 -19.12 12.31 10.32
CA ASP A 75 -20.42 11.63 10.40
C ASP A 75 -20.96 11.57 11.84
N ALA A 76 -20.09 11.34 12.83
CA ALA A 76 -20.48 11.42 14.25
C ALA A 76 -20.95 12.84 14.63
N MET A 77 -20.24 13.88 14.20
CA MET A 77 -20.63 15.28 14.48
C MET A 77 -21.95 15.67 13.79
N LYS A 78 -22.25 15.13 12.61
CA LYS A 78 -23.56 15.33 11.94
C LYS A 78 -24.69 14.61 12.66
N ALA A 79 -24.43 13.42 13.21
CA ALA A 79 -25.43 12.65 13.94
C ALA A 79 -25.84 13.32 15.27
N GLU A 80 -24.93 14.10 15.87
CA GLU A 80 -25.16 14.80 17.14
C GLU A 80 -25.73 16.22 16.97
N GLY A 81 -25.83 16.72 15.73
CA GLY A 81 -26.37 18.04 15.39
C GLY A 81 -27.88 18.09 15.12
N GLY A 82 -28.62 17.02 15.44
CA GLY A 82 -30.08 16.96 15.32
C GLY A 82 -30.80 17.68 16.46
N GLU A 83 -31.23 18.91 16.20
CA GLU A 83 -32.40 19.59 16.80
C GLU A 83 -32.27 20.13 18.26
N PHE A 84 -31.63 21.29 18.38
CA PHE A 84 -32.06 22.44 19.19
C PHE A 84 -32.07 23.61 18.19
N GLU A 85 -33.12 24.37 17.90
CA GLU A 85 -34.18 24.92 18.75
C GLU A 85 -35.26 25.59 17.86
N GLN A 86 -36.53 25.53 18.33
CA GLN A 86 -37.72 26.40 18.14
C GLN A 86 -38.34 26.67 16.76
#